data_AF-A0A660TMJ4-F1
#
_entry.id   AF-A0A660TMJ4-F1
#
_cell.length_a   1.000
_cell.length_b   1.000
_cell.length_c   1.000
_cell.angle_alpha   90.00
_cell.angle_beta   90.00
_cell.angle_gamma   90.00
#
_symmetry.space_group_name_H-M   'P 1'
#
loop_
_entity.id
_entity.type
_entity.pdbx_description
1 polymer ?
#
loop_
_entity_poly.entity_id
_entity_poly.type
_entity_poly.pdbx_seq_one_letter_code
_entity_poly.pdbx_strand_id
1 'polypeptide(L)'
;MEPQQTVELIATVGYAEVTGISDHVEYLTGAAFKNYSDAVRKQGFKLGAEINNVKDVDFALSLPLDYRVFHCYDETKCYKAAEKLLESGKPLIIAHPMAVGTDLGRVPEGCYVEINNRYVWRGDWRSFYTPWLERFEFLFSSDAHQPHWLNQNVARYVGRELGIQETLLFS
;
A
#
# COMPACT_ATOMS: atom_id res chain seq x y z
N MET A 1 -27.02 -7.16 8.28
CA MET A 1 -25.61 -6.73 8.28
C MET A 1 -24.97 -7.42 7.10
N GLU A 2 -24.41 -6.65 6.18
CA GLU A 2 -23.61 -7.23 5.10
C GLU A 2 -22.35 -7.87 5.69
N PRO A 3 -21.88 -9.01 5.15
CA PRO A 3 -20.63 -9.61 5.59
C PRO A 3 -19.45 -8.66 5.31
N GLN A 4 -18.66 -8.38 6.35
CA GLN A 4 -17.49 -7.51 6.26
C GLN A 4 -16.22 -8.32 6.51
N GLN A 5 -15.16 -7.99 5.77
CA GLN A 5 -13.81 -8.43 6.12
C GLN A 5 -13.32 -7.57 7.29
N THR A 6 -13.51 -8.05 8.53
CA THR A 6 -13.03 -7.33 9.72
C THR A 6 -11.58 -7.63 10.01
N VAL A 7 -10.93 -6.76 10.79
CA VAL A 7 -9.56 -6.97 11.27
C VAL A 7 -9.46 -8.27 12.09
N GLU A 8 -10.47 -8.61 12.89
CA GLU A 8 -10.52 -9.86 13.65
C GLU A 8 -10.56 -11.09 12.75
N LEU A 9 -11.28 -11.03 11.64
CA LEU A 9 -11.30 -12.12 10.66
C LEU A 9 -9.91 -12.32 10.05
N ILE A 10 -9.23 -11.23 9.69
CA ILE A 10 -7.86 -11.28 9.15
C ILE A 10 -6.90 -11.91 10.17
N ALA A 11 -6.97 -11.48 11.43
CA ALA A 11 -6.18 -12.06 12.52
C ALA A 11 -6.46 -13.56 12.72
N THR A 12 -7.72 -13.98 12.61
CA THR A 12 -8.10 -15.39 12.77
C THR A 12 -7.55 -16.26 11.64
N VAL A 13 -7.54 -15.76 10.40
CA VAL A 13 -7.00 -16.50 9.25
C VAL A 13 -5.47 -16.61 9.33
N GLY A 14 -4.78 -15.58 9.84
CA GLY A 14 -3.34 -15.64 10.10
C GLY A 14 -2.50 -15.91 8.85
N TYR A 15 -2.87 -15.29 7.72
CA TYR A 15 -2.28 -15.62 6.40
C TYR A 15 -0.84 -15.12 6.19
N ALA A 16 -0.34 -14.24 7.07
CA ALA A 16 0.99 -13.62 6.97
C ALA A 16 1.61 -13.44 8.36
N GLU A 17 2.94 -13.53 8.43
CA GLU A 17 3.72 -13.31 9.65
C GLU A 17 3.62 -11.86 10.14
N VAL A 18 3.72 -10.91 9.21
CA VAL A 18 3.53 -9.48 9.46
C VAL A 18 2.36 -9.00 8.61
N THR A 19 1.38 -8.38 9.26
CA THR A 19 0.18 -7.84 8.59
C THR A 19 0.07 -6.34 8.83
N GLY A 20 -0.03 -5.59 7.74
CA GLY A 20 -0.46 -4.19 7.76
C GLY A 20 -1.89 -4.09 7.23
N ILE A 21 -2.70 -3.23 7.86
CA ILE A 21 -4.03 -2.86 7.36
C ILE A 21 -3.96 -1.40 6.92
N SER A 22 -4.53 -1.08 5.75
CA SER A 22 -4.47 0.26 5.15
C SER A 22 -5.79 0.67 4.52
N ASP A 23 -6.81 0.87 5.36
CA ASP A 23 -8.10 1.40 4.89
C ASP A 23 -7.95 2.81 4.30
N HIS A 24 -8.83 3.15 3.35
CA HIS A 24 -8.88 4.46 2.72
C HIS A 24 -9.11 5.59 3.74
N VAL A 25 -8.22 6.58 3.71
CA VAL A 25 -8.16 7.67 4.69
C VAL A 25 -9.44 8.52 4.74
N GLU A 26 -10.16 8.65 3.63
CA GLU A 26 -11.42 9.39 3.55
C GLU A 26 -12.52 8.83 4.47
N TYR A 27 -12.44 7.54 4.83
CA TYR A 27 -13.36 6.90 5.76
C TYR A 27 -12.87 6.92 7.21
N LEU A 28 -11.62 7.35 7.45
CA LEU A 28 -10.96 7.34 8.74
C LEU A 28 -11.04 8.70 9.43
N THR A 29 -12.25 9.23 9.63
CA THR A 29 -12.45 10.53 10.29
C THR A 29 -13.11 10.40 11.66
N GLY A 30 -12.74 11.28 12.59
CA GLY A 30 -13.32 11.33 13.94
C GLY A 30 -13.25 9.99 14.68
N ALA A 31 -14.40 9.51 15.17
CA ALA A 31 -14.49 8.26 15.90
C ALA A 31 -14.15 7.01 15.04
N ALA A 32 -14.30 7.09 13.72
CA ALA A 32 -13.99 5.98 12.82
C ALA A 32 -12.50 5.64 12.85
N PHE A 33 -11.62 6.65 12.83
CA PHE A 33 -10.18 6.43 12.94
C PHE A 33 -9.80 5.76 14.26
N LYS A 34 -10.40 6.21 15.37
CA LYS A 34 -10.12 5.61 16.68
C LYS A 34 -10.50 4.13 16.70
N ASN A 35 -11.70 3.80 16.23
CA ASN A 35 -12.16 2.41 16.19
C ASN A 35 -11.28 1.55 15.29
N TYR A 36 -10.91 2.07 14.11
CA TYR A 36 -9.98 1.43 13.18
C TYR A 36 -8.60 1.18 13.83
N SER A 37 -7.98 2.22 14.37
CA SER A 37 -6.68 2.14 15.04
C SER A 37 -6.69 1.17 16.21
N ASP A 38 -7.73 1.19 17.03
CA ASP A 38 -7.86 0.28 18.18
C ASP A 38 -8.00 -1.18 17.70
N ALA A 39 -8.80 -1.44 16.66
CA ALA A 39 -8.98 -2.79 16.12
C ALA A 39 -7.67 -3.34 15.54
N VAL A 40 -6.96 -2.55 14.72
CA VAL A 40 -5.67 -2.93 14.12
C VAL A 40 -4.63 -3.19 15.19
N ARG A 41 -4.43 -2.24 16.11
CA ARG A 41 -3.40 -2.34 17.15
C ARG A 41 -3.68 -3.46 18.15
N LYS A 42 -4.95 -3.74 18.47
CA LYS A 42 -5.33 -4.84 19.36
C LYS A 42 -4.87 -6.21 18.85
N GLN A 43 -4.80 -6.39 17.53
CA GLN A 43 -4.29 -7.62 16.92
C GLN A 43 -2.76 -7.64 16.72
N GLY A 44 -2.05 -6.58 17.12
CA GLY A 44 -0.62 -6.44 16.89
C GLY A 44 -0.24 -6.13 15.44
N PHE A 45 -1.21 -5.79 14.59
CA PHE A 45 -0.98 -5.41 13.20
C PHE A 45 -0.41 -4.00 13.06
N LYS A 46 0.19 -3.72 11.89
CA LYS A 46 0.73 -2.40 11.55
C LYS A 46 -0.38 -1.49 11.03
N LEU A 47 -0.43 -0.28 11.59
CA LEU A 47 -1.46 0.70 11.29
C LEU A 47 -1.09 1.55 10.08
N GLY A 48 -1.63 1.23 8.92
CA GLY A 48 -1.51 2.03 7.72
C GLY A 48 -2.79 2.76 7.36
N ALA A 49 -2.72 3.60 6.34
CA ALA A 49 -3.88 4.12 5.62
C ALA A 49 -3.52 4.32 4.15
N GLU A 50 -4.53 4.15 3.29
CA GLU A 50 -4.42 4.41 1.86
C GLU A 50 -4.98 5.79 1.50
N ILE A 51 -4.23 6.53 0.70
CA ILE A 51 -4.50 7.93 0.39
C ILE A 51 -4.73 8.02 -1.12
N ASN A 52 -6.00 8.18 -1.50
CA ASN A 52 -6.40 8.27 -2.90
C ASN A 52 -6.15 9.65 -3.49
N ASN A 53 -6.32 10.71 -2.69
CA ASN A 53 -6.33 12.08 -3.18
C ASN A 53 -5.32 12.97 -2.46
N VAL A 54 -4.73 13.90 -3.22
CA VAL A 54 -3.79 14.91 -2.69
C VAL A 54 -4.41 15.77 -1.58
N LYS A 55 -5.73 16.04 -1.64
CA LYS A 55 -6.43 16.85 -0.61
C LYS A 55 -6.42 16.21 0.78
N ASP A 56 -6.23 14.88 0.86
CA ASP A 56 -6.30 14.12 2.11
C ASP A 56 -4.91 13.89 2.72
N VAL A 57 -3.83 14.33 2.04
CA VAL A 57 -2.43 14.15 2.48
C VAL A 57 -2.16 14.79 3.83
N ASP A 58 -2.60 16.02 4.05
CA ASP A 58 -2.36 16.74 5.30
C ASP A 58 -3.08 16.07 6.47
N PHE A 59 -4.29 15.57 6.23
CA PHE A 59 -5.02 14.80 7.21
C PHE A 59 -4.28 13.48 7.51
N ALA A 60 -3.84 12.74 6.51
CA ALA A 60 -3.07 11.50 6.70
C ALA A 60 -1.73 11.71 7.43
N LEU A 61 -1.09 12.87 7.26
CA LEU A 61 0.12 13.24 7.99
C LEU A 61 -0.15 13.52 9.47
N SER A 62 -1.36 13.98 9.82
CA SER A 62 -1.77 14.21 11.20
C SER A 62 -2.07 12.90 11.97
N LEU A 63 -2.29 11.80 11.25
CA LEU A 63 -2.61 10.51 11.85
C LEU A 63 -1.34 9.76 12.32
N PRO A 64 -1.39 9.07 13.48
CA PRO A 64 -0.27 8.29 14.02
C PRO A 64 -0.12 6.93 13.31
N LEU A 65 0.11 6.96 12.00
CA LEU A 65 0.28 5.79 11.14
C LEU A 65 1.73 5.26 11.20
N ASP A 66 1.86 3.94 11.09
CA ASP A 66 3.13 3.23 10.99
C ASP A 66 3.69 3.29 9.55
N TYR A 67 2.81 3.30 8.54
CA TYR A 67 3.14 3.45 7.12
C TYR A 67 1.98 4.10 6.35
N ARG A 68 2.23 4.49 5.09
CA ARG A 68 1.23 5.07 4.21
C ARG A 68 1.27 4.43 2.83
N VAL A 69 0.11 4.31 2.20
CA VAL A 69 -0.07 3.85 0.83
C VAL A 69 -0.67 5.01 0.04
N PHE A 70 -0.12 5.35 -1.12
CA PHE A 70 -0.53 6.55 -1.86
C PHE A 70 -0.75 6.27 -3.34
N HIS A 71 -1.89 6.73 -3.87
CA HIS A 71 -2.17 6.73 -5.30
C HIS A 71 -1.45 7.90 -5.96
N CYS A 72 -0.34 7.63 -6.62
CA CYS A 72 0.43 8.66 -7.33
C CYS A 72 0.10 8.66 -8.82
N TYR A 73 -0.98 9.32 -9.23
CA TYR A 73 -1.28 9.56 -10.65
C TYR A 73 -0.17 10.37 -11.33
N ASP A 74 -0.05 10.28 -12.67
CA ASP A 74 0.93 11.07 -13.43
C ASP A 74 0.56 12.57 -13.53
N GLU A 75 0.54 13.22 -12.38
CA GLU A 75 0.22 14.62 -12.19
C GLU A 75 1.24 15.24 -11.24
N THR A 76 1.75 16.44 -11.58
CA THR A 76 2.78 17.12 -10.76
C THR A 76 2.41 17.28 -9.29
N LYS A 77 1.12 17.49 -8.96
CA LYS A 77 0.64 17.59 -7.58
C LYS A 77 0.74 16.26 -6.81
N CYS A 78 0.63 15.12 -7.50
CA CYS A 78 0.75 13.81 -6.88
C CYS A 78 2.20 13.52 -6.51
N TYR A 79 3.16 13.81 -7.38
CA TYR A 79 4.59 13.65 -7.05
C TYR A 79 5.01 14.56 -5.89
N LYS A 80 4.57 15.83 -5.86
CA LYS A 80 4.81 16.72 -4.71
C LYS A 80 4.16 16.22 -3.41
N ALA A 81 3.00 15.58 -3.51
CA ALA A 81 2.38 14.94 -2.35
C ALA A 81 3.18 13.73 -1.87
N ALA A 82 3.71 12.92 -2.79
CA ALA A 82 4.59 11.79 -2.46
C ALA A 82 5.88 12.27 -1.76
N GLU A 83 6.51 13.34 -2.25
CA GLU A 83 7.67 13.98 -1.58
C GLU A 83 7.32 14.37 -0.14
N LYS A 84 6.22 15.10 0.05
CA LYS A 84 5.76 15.54 1.37
C LYS A 84 5.46 14.37 2.32
N LEU A 85 4.85 13.30 1.80
CA LEU A 85 4.56 12.10 2.58
C LEU A 85 5.85 11.39 3.00
N LEU A 86 6.81 11.29 2.08
CA LEU A 86 8.11 10.67 2.32
C LEU A 86 8.94 11.46 3.35
N GLU A 87 8.92 12.80 3.28
CA GLU A 87 9.61 13.70 4.24
C GLU A 87 9.16 13.50 5.69
N SER A 88 7.99 12.88 5.93
CA SER A 88 7.53 12.54 7.29
C SER A 88 8.36 11.44 7.97
N GLY A 89 9.22 10.75 7.22
CA GLY A 89 10.11 9.69 7.72
C GLY A 89 9.41 8.36 7.99
N LYS A 90 8.12 8.22 7.64
CA LYS A 90 7.40 6.94 7.67
C LYS A 90 7.50 6.25 6.30
N PRO A 91 7.54 4.91 6.24
CA PRO A 91 7.47 4.18 4.98
C PRO A 91 6.29 4.64 4.12
N LEU A 92 6.59 4.94 2.86
CA LEU A 92 5.60 5.33 1.85
C LEU A 92 5.60 4.31 0.71
N ILE A 93 4.44 3.73 0.45
CA ILE A 93 4.19 2.79 -0.64
C ILE A 93 3.45 3.52 -1.76
N ILE A 94 3.95 3.43 -2.99
CA ILE A 94 3.21 3.85 -4.18
C ILE A 94 2.27 2.71 -4.59
N ALA A 95 0.97 2.96 -4.46
CA ALA A 95 -0.08 1.98 -4.67
C ALA A 95 -0.23 1.65 -6.16
N HIS A 96 -0.20 0.35 -6.49
CA HIS A 96 -0.50 -0.25 -7.79
C HIS A 96 -0.20 0.68 -8.98
N PRO A 97 1.06 1.13 -9.15
CA PRO A 97 1.42 2.27 -10.02
C PRO A 97 1.02 2.04 -11.48
N MET A 98 1.14 0.80 -11.98
CA MET A 98 0.74 0.45 -13.33
C MET A 98 -0.78 0.63 -13.54
N ALA A 99 -1.60 0.37 -12.53
CA ALA A 99 -3.06 0.45 -12.62
C ALA A 99 -3.58 1.89 -12.61
N VAL A 100 -2.88 2.79 -11.91
CA VAL A 100 -3.24 4.22 -11.83
C VAL A 100 -2.44 5.10 -12.79
N GLY A 101 -1.56 4.50 -13.61
CA GLY A 101 -0.80 5.21 -14.63
C GLY A 101 0.32 6.10 -14.07
N THR A 102 0.95 5.70 -12.96
CA THR A 102 2.11 6.41 -12.40
C THR A 102 3.31 6.34 -13.35
N ASP A 103 4.00 7.46 -13.55
CA ASP A 103 5.36 7.48 -14.11
C ASP A 103 6.38 7.30 -12.97
N LEU A 104 6.92 6.08 -12.85
CA LEU A 104 7.94 5.74 -11.84
C LEU A 104 9.23 6.54 -12.00
N GLY A 105 9.49 7.14 -13.17
CA GLY A 105 10.61 8.06 -13.38
C GLY A 105 10.53 9.30 -12.50
N ARG A 106 9.32 9.72 -12.12
CA ARG A 106 9.05 10.93 -11.34
C ARG A 106 8.77 10.66 -9.86
N VAL A 107 8.67 9.40 -9.46
CA VAL A 107 8.49 9.01 -8.05
C VAL A 107 9.77 9.34 -7.26
N PRO A 108 9.66 9.94 -6.05
CA PRO A 108 10.81 10.22 -5.20
C PRO A 108 11.54 8.94 -4.78
N GLU A 109 12.88 8.98 -4.79
CA GLU A 109 13.70 7.90 -4.26
C GLU A 109 13.45 7.69 -2.76
N GLY A 110 13.47 6.44 -2.30
CA GLY A 110 13.12 6.07 -0.93
C GLY A 110 11.64 5.69 -0.74
N CYS A 111 10.78 5.90 -1.74
CA CYS A 111 9.48 5.25 -1.77
C CYS A 111 9.61 3.75 -2.05
N TYR A 112 8.70 2.96 -1.49
CA TYR A 112 8.48 1.57 -1.88
C TYR A 112 7.51 1.51 -3.05
N VAL A 113 7.74 0.59 -3.98
CA VAL A 113 6.86 0.38 -5.13
C VAL A 113 6.06 -0.92 -4.96
N GLU A 114 4.74 -0.81 -5.04
CA GLU A 114 3.87 -1.97 -4.91
C GLU A 114 3.81 -2.79 -6.20
N ILE A 115 3.92 -4.11 -6.07
CA ILE A 115 3.39 -5.08 -7.04
C ILE A 115 2.10 -5.65 -6.47
N ASN A 116 1.00 -5.18 -7.02
CA ASN A 116 -0.34 -5.42 -6.49
C ASN A 116 -0.97 -6.68 -7.09
N ASN A 117 -1.36 -7.64 -6.24
CA ASN A 117 -1.90 -8.92 -6.69
C ASN A 117 -3.20 -8.77 -7.51
N ARG A 118 -4.03 -7.77 -7.18
CA ARG A 118 -5.33 -7.56 -7.82
C ARG A 118 -5.21 -6.98 -9.22
N TYR A 119 -4.20 -6.16 -9.49
CA TYR A 119 -4.11 -5.39 -10.74
C TYR A 119 -2.92 -5.71 -11.64
N VAL A 120 -1.86 -6.37 -11.14
CA VAL A 120 -0.63 -6.57 -11.93
C VAL A 120 -0.83 -7.37 -13.23
N TRP A 121 -1.86 -8.21 -13.31
CA TRP A 121 -2.18 -8.99 -14.51
C TRP A 121 -2.74 -8.15 -15.67
N ARG A 122 -3.15 -6.91 -15.43
CA ARG A 122 -3.89 -6.08 -16.40
C ARG A 122 -3.01 -5.39 -17.45
N GLY A 123 -1.69 -5.44 -17.32
CA GLY A 123 -0.78 -4.73 -18.20
C GLY A 123 0.54 -5.48 -18.39
N ASP A 124 1.40 -4.91 -19.24
CA ASP A 124 2.75 -5.42 -19.45
C ASP A 124 3.66 -4.99 -18.28
N TRP A 125 3.48 -5.68 -17.16
CA TRP A 125 4.27 -5.48 -15.94
C TRP A 125 5.77 -5.66 -16.19
N ARG A 126 6.17 -6.47 -17.19
CA ARG A 126 7.59 -6.69 -17.50
C ARG A 126 8.19 -5.40 -18.04
N SER A 127 7.61 -4.85 -19.10
CA SER A 127 8.06 -3.57 -19.65
C SER A 127 7.92 -2.41 -18.65
N PHE A 128 6.88 -2.41 -17.82
CA PHE A 128 6.63 -1.34 -16.85
C PHE A 128 7.65 -1.30 -15.71
N TYR A 129 7.96 -2.44 -15.09
CA TYR A 129 8.80 -2.49 -13.88
C TYR A 129 10.30 -2.66 -14.18
N THR A 130 10.68 -3.34 -15.27
CA THR A 130 12.10 -3.64 -15.58
C THR A 130 13.04 -2.42 -15.54
N PRO A 131 12.66 -1.22 -16.03
CA PRO A 131 13.56 -0.06 -16.00
C PRO A 131 13.91 0.44 -14.59
N TRP A 132 13.19 0.00 -13.55
CA TRP A 132 13.24 0.59 -12.22
C TRP A 132 13.74 -0.38 -11.14
N LEU A 133 14.15 -1.58 -11.52
CA LEU A 133 14.54 -2.65 -10.60
C LEU A 133 15.74 -2.29 -9.71
N GLU A 134 16.63 -1.43 -10.19
CA GLU A 134 17.80 -0.96 -9.44
C GLU A 134 17.52 0.32 -8.62
N ARG A 135 16.38 0.99 -8.86
CA ARG A 135 16.06 2.28 -8.25
C ARG A 135 15.17 2.15 -7.02
N PHE A 136 14.27 1.19 -7.01
CA PHE A 136 13.27 1.05 -5.96
C PHE A 136 13.33 -0.29 -5.25
N GLU A 137 12.94 -0.26 -3.99
CA GLU A 137 12.56 -1.46 -3.25
C GLU A 137 11.09 -1.78 -3.51
N PHE A 138 10.76 -3.07 -3.58
CA PHE A 138 9.44 -3.55 -3.97
C PHE A 138 8.82 -4.41 -2.89
N LEU A 139 7.50 -4.32 -2.77
CA LEU A 139 6.71 -5.15 -1.89
C LEU A 139 5.51 -5.76 -2.60
N PHE A 140 4.97 -6.82 -2.03
CA PHE A 140 3.83 -7.54 -2.57
C PHE A 140 2.61 -7.32 -1.66
N SER A 141 1.49 -6.91 -2.27
CA SER A 141 0.25 -6.70 -1.54
C SER A 141 -0.92 -7.38 -2.25
N SER A 142 -2.04 -7.53 -1.54
CA SER A 142 -3.24 -8.18 -2.06
C SER A 142 -4.30 -7.21 -2.58
N ASP A 143 -4.38 -5.99 -2.03
CA ASP A 143 -5.55 -5.08 -2.17
C ASP A 143 -6.89 -5.81 -1.87
N ALA A 144 -6.85 -6.66 -0.84
CA ALA A 144 -7.94 -7.55 -0.50
C ALA A 144 -9.08 -6.81 0.24
N HIS A 145 -10.21 -6.69 -0.44
CA HIS A 145 -11.47 -6.22 0.13
C HIS A 145 -12.43 -7.37 0.52
N GLN A 146 -12.02 -8.61 0.26
CA GLN A 146 -12.76 -9.83 0.59
C GLN A 146 -11.79 -10.97 0.97
N PRO A 147 -12.15 -11.89 1.90
CA PRO A 147 -11.18 -12.85 2.45
C PRO A 147 -10.50 -13.74 1.41
N HIS A 148 -11.20 -14.09 0.33
CA HIS A 148 -10.61 -14.91 -0.74
C HIS A 148 -9.60 -14.16 -1.62
N TRP A 149 -9.47 -12.84 -1.45
CA TRP A 149 -8.47 -12.01 -2.15
C TRP A 149 -7.16 -11.85 -1.37
N LEU A 150 -7.04 -12.40 -0.15
CA LEU A 150 -5.86 -12.22 0.70
C LEU A 150 -4.55 -12.77 0.14
N ASN A 151 -4.61 -13.70 -0.82
CA ASN A 151 -3.41 -14.26 -1.43
C ASN A 151 -2.61 -13.20 -2.21
N GLN A 152 -1.32 -13.47 -2.39
CA GLN A 152 -0.38 -12.61 -3.13
C GLN A 152 0.33 -13.38 -4.25
N ASN A 153 -0.25 -14.50 -4.70
CA ASN A 153 0.47 -15.46 -5.54
C ASN A 153 0.85 -14.90 -6.91
N VAL A 154 -0.01 -14.06 -7.50
CA VAL A 154 0.25 -13.42 -8.79
C VAL A 154 1.32 -12.34 -8.65
N ALA A 155 1.24 -11.50 -7.62
CA ALA A 155 2.27 -10.50 -7.31
C ALA A 155 3.64 -11.16 -7.08
N ARG A 156 3.68 -12.22 -6.26
CA ARG A 156 4.89 -13.00 -5.98
C ARG A 156 5.44 -13.70 -7.23
N TYR A 157 4.57 -14.18 -8.12
CA TYR A 157 5.00 -14.74 -9.41
C TYR A 157 5.70 -13.68 -10.26
N VAL A 158 5.08 -12.50 -10.40
CA VAL A 158 5.67 -11.38 -11.14
C VAL A 158 6.99 -10.94 -10.53
N GLY A 159 7.06 -10.83 -9.20
CA GLY A 159 8.30 -10.49 -8.49
C GLY A 159 9.43 -11.47 -8.82
N ARG A 160 9.17 -12.79 -8.78
CA ARG A 160 10.16 -13.81 -9.14
C ARG A 160 10.62 -13.69 -10.60
N GLU A 161 9.69 -13.49 -11.53
CA GLU A 161 10.00 -13.34 -12.96
C GLU A 161 10.85 -12.09 -13.26
N LEU A 162 10.78 -11.07 -12.41
CA LEU A 162 11.58 -9.85 -12.50
C LEU A 162 12.88 -9.93 -11.68
N GLY A 163 13.11 -11.00 -10.94
CA GLY A 163 14.27 -11.11 -10.02
C GLY A 163 14.16 -10.18 -8.80
N ILE A 164 12.95 -9.75 -8.45
CA ILE A 164 12.70 -8.86 -7.31
C ILE A 164 12.73 -9.67 -6.01
N GLN A 165 13.56 -9.23 -5.06
CA GLN A 165 13.48 -9.65 -3.68
C GLN A 165 12.43 -8.80 -2.95
N GLU A 166 11.49 -9.46 -2.26
CA GLU A 166 10.48 -8.77 -1.46
C GLU A 166 11.11 -8.02 -0.30
N THR A 167 10.73 -6.75 -0.14
CA THR A 167 11.07 -5.96 1.04
C THR A 167 9.98 -6.11 2.11
N LEU A 168 10.35 -6.64 3.27
CA LEU A 168 9.51 -6.63 4.46
C LEU A 168 9.69 -5.29 5.17
N LEU A 169 8.62 -4.48 5.24
CA LEU A 169 8.67 -3.16 5.87
C LEU A 169 8.90 -3.21 7.38
N PHE A 170 8.51 -4.31 8.01
CA PHE A 170 8.62 -4.48 9.45
C PHE A 170 9.02 -5.93 9.75
N SER A 171 9.85 -6.10 10.77
CA SER A 171 10.33 -7.37 11.30
C SER A 171 10.30 -7.32 12.82
#